data_AF-A0A0C3H0K0-F1
#
_entry.id   AF-A0A0C3H0K0-F1
#
_cell.length_a   1.000
_cell.length_b   1.000
_cell.length_c   1.000
_cell.angle_alpha   90.00
_cell.angle_beta   90.00
_cell.angle_gamma   90.00
#
_symmetry.space_group_name_H-M   'P 1'
#
loop_
_entity.id
_entity.type
_entity.pdbx_description
1 polymer ?
#
loop_
_entity_poly.entity_id
_entity_poly.type
_entity_poly.pdbx_seq_one_letter_code
_entity_poly.pdbx_strand_id
1 'polypeptide(L)'
;MEKVKPYSDPQTASPLCQIPRELRDQILICLLTSTRISFGKRRTSRMKSKSIKPAPHALAILRTCRLIHEETKFLWLPHVLFHFERPEDLLDKLSPLHPTTLSQIRYLRTGGAPLVLQPIDDDDDVYYRLAYTLKLLPGLSLNTLTVLGPSDGPIAYDTLDGLIEYGNGWRELHFITPNSSMLSFKKIDLFMAPPYWRKPQPASWNEILARRDGEGSGSSVTIYRATQLRQGSVIDNRTRQIFDQKAVANFGVEDDKELSALDEAEKELLVVVKRGQTTNIAEPDGPPFLLENDIRHWSYPMTWTEIRRRCIDHIGEFDDFDDDDDLFSSSGDEIEIDYHDDFAGYKWPDRITI
;
A
#
# COMPACT_ATOMS: atom_id res chain seq x y z
N MET A 1 -36.38 -41.34 39.85
CA MET A 1 -36.52 -40.11 39.03
C MET A 1 -35.19 -39.38 39.06
N GLU A 2 -34.36 -39.66 38.06
CA GLU A 2 -33.06 -39.00 37.88
C GLU A 2 -33.32 -37.59 37.34
N LYS A 3 -32.90 -36.56 38.09
CA LYS A 3 -32.99 -35.16 37.64
C LYS A 3 -31.96 -34.95 36.54
N VAL A 4 -32.42 -34.87 35.31
CA VAL A 4 -31.63 -34.38 34.17
C VAL A 4 -31.17 -32.96 34.52
N LYS A 5 -29.86 -32.78 34.73
CA LYS A 5 -29.27 -31.44 34.83
C LYS A 5 -29.51 -30.72 33.51
N PRO A 6 -30.06 -29.49 33.49
CA PRO A 6 -30.13 -28.73 32.25
C PRO A 6 -28.69 -28.53 31.76
N TYR A 7 -28.46 -28.95 30.52
CA TYR A 7 -27.21 -28.71 29.80
C TYR A 7 -27.11 -27.20 29.62
N SER A 8 -26.39 -26.53 30.51
CA SER A 8 -26.06 -25.13 30.32
C SER A 8 -25.09 -25.07 29.16
N ASP A 9 -25.45 -24.37 28.09
CA ASP A 9 -24.54 -24.16 26.97
C ASP A 9 -23.29 -23.45 27.53
N PRO A 10 -22.11 -24.07 27.51
CA PRO A 10 -20.90 -23.47 28.08
C PRO A 10 -20.56 -22.12 27.44
N GLN A 11 -21.11 -21.79 26.26
CA GLN A 11 -20.98 -20.46 25.67
C GLN A 11 -21.71 -19.38 26.49
N THR A 12 -22.86 -19.67 27.10
CA THR A 12 -23.61 -18.71 27.93
C THR A 12 -22.94 -18.39 29.27
N ALA A 13 -21.97 -19.21 29.69
CA ALA A 13 -21.19 -18.98 30.90
C ALA A 13 -19.95 -18.09 30.66
N SER A 14 -19.60 -17.79 29.40
CA SER A 14 -18.46 -16.91 29.09
C SER A 14 -18.77 -15.45 29.43
N PRO A 15 -17.89 -14.73 30.15
CA PRO A 15 -18.10 -13.31 30.46
C PRO A 15 -18.33 -12.44 29.22
N LEU A 16 -17.65 -12.76 28.11
CA LEU A 16 -17.83 -12.07 26.84
C LEU A 16 -19.23 -12.31 26.26
N CYS A 17 -19.81 -13.50 26.43
CA CYS A 17 -21.14 -13.83 25.91
C CYS A 17 -22.27 -13.34 26.83
N GLN A 18 -21.96 -12.91 28.06
CA GLN A 18 -22.92 -12.39 29.03
C GLN A 18 -23.18 -10.89 28.89
N ILE A 19 -22.26 -10.15 28.26
CA ILE A 19 -22.48 -8.72 27.98
C ILE A 19 -23.44 -8.53 26.80
N PRO A 20 -24.15 -7.39 26.71
CA PRO A 20 -25.00 -7.05 25.57
C PRO A 20 -24.23 -7.09 24.23
N ARG A 21 -24.96 -7.40 23.16
CA ARG A 21 -24.39 -7.54 21.81
C ARG A 21 -23.67 -6.26 21.36
N GLU A 22 -24.23 -5.10 21.66
CA GLU A 22 -23.68 -3.80 21.29
C GLU A 22 -22.29 -3.58 21.90
N LEU A 23 -22.08 -4.03 23.14
CA LEU A 23 -20.77 -3.95 23.80
C LEU A 23 -19.80 -4.99 23.26
N ARG A 24 -20.26 -6.20 22.90
CA ARG A 24 -19.42 -7.18 22.20
C ARG A 24 -18.94 -6.62 20.87
N ASP A 25 -19.83 -6.04 20.08
CA ASP A 25 -19.51 -5.48 18.78
C ASP A 25 -18.46 -4.36 18.92
N GLN A 26 -18.59 -3.47 19.90
CA GLN A 26 -17.57 -2.45 20.18
C GLN A 26 -16.20 -3.06 20.54
N ILE A 27 -16.16 -4.07 21.41
CA ILE A 27 -14.92 -4.75 21.78
C ILE A 27 -14.27 -5.41 20.56
N LEU A 28 -15.07 -6.10 19.75
CA LEU A 28 -14.62 -6.79 18.54
C LEU A 28 -14.12 -5.79 17.50
N ILE A 29 -14.83 -4.68 17.28
CA ILE A 29 -14.38 -3.60 16.40
C ILE A 29 -13.04 -3.05 16.89
N CYS A 30 -12.89 -2.73 18.17
CA CYS A 30 -11.61 -2.26 18.73
C CYS A 30 -10.47 -3.26 18.46
N LEU A 31 -10.70 -4.55 18.71
CA LEU A 31 -9.72 -5.60 18.43
C LEU A 31 -9.35 -5.66 16.94
N LEU A 32 -10.35 -5.65 16.07
CA LEU A 32 -10.16 -5.75 14.61
C LEU A 32 -9.48 -4.51 14.03
N THR A 33 -9.81 -3.31 14.53
CA THR A 33 -9.14 -2.06 14.13
C THR A 33 -7.68 -1.99 14.55
N SER A 34 -7.27 -2.78 15.54
CA SER A 34 -5.87 -2.94 15.94
C SER A 34 -5.21 -4.16 15.29
N THR A 35 -5.93 -4.90 14.44
CA THR A 35 -5.43 -6.09 13.75
C THR A 35 -4.91 -5.72 12.37
N ARG A 36 -3.67 -6.13 12.07
CA ARG A 36 -3.09 -6.08 10.72
C ARG A 36 -2.85 -7.49 10.19
N ILE A 37 -3.09 -7.70 8.91
CA ILE A 37 -2.79 -8.96 8.22
C ILE A 37 -1.80 -8.66 7.11
N SER A 38 -0.59 -9.20 7.26
CA SER A 38 0.54 -8.92 6.38
C SER A 38 0.81 -10.07 5.42
N PHE A 39 1.14 -9.72 4.19
CA PHE A 39 1.48 -10.66 3.12
C PHE A 39 2.67 -10.17 2.32
N GLY A 40 3.46 -11.12 1.82
CA GLY A 40 4.43 -10.87 0.77
C GLY A 40 5.87 -11.21 1.15
N LYS A 41 6.80 -10.86 0.26
CA LYS A 41 8.24 -11.04 0.48
C LYS A 41 8.94 -9.68 0.51
N ARG A 42 9.71 -9.43 1.56
CA ARG A 42 10.56 -8.25 1.71
C ARG A 42 11.99 -8.59 1.32
N ARG A 43 12.61 -7.81 0.43
CA ARG A 43 14.06 -7.93 0.18
C ARG A 43 14.82 -7.34 1.38
N THR A 44 15.78 -8.10 1.91
CA THR A 44 16.68 -7.65 2.99
C THR A 44 18.10 -7.43 2.48
N SER A 45 18.47 -8.03 1.35
CA SER A 45 19.69 -7.73 0.63
C SER A 45 19.53 -8.04 -0.85
N ARG A 46 20.60 -7.86 -1.65
CA ARG A 46 20.63 -8.22 -3.07
C ARG A 46 20.24 -9.67 -3.33
N MET A 47 20.58 -10.58 -2.40
CA MET A 47 20.38 -12.03 -2.56
C MET A 47 19.44 -12.64 -1.51
N LYS A 48 18.98 -11.87 -0.51
CA LYS A 48 18.13 -12.39 0.57
C LYS A 48 16.76 -11.75 0.56
N SER A 49 15.75 -12.60 0.72
CA SER A 49 14.37 -12.20 0.91
C SER A 49 13.82 -12.82 2.19
N LYS A 50 12.90 -12.09 2.84
CA LYS A 50 12.12 -12.56 3.98
C LYS A 50 10.67 -12.70 3.60
N SER A 51 10.10 -13.87 3.80
CA SER A 51 8.65 -14.05 3.66
C SER A 51 7.97 -13.54 4.93
N ILE A 52 7.14 -12.50 4.78
CA ILE A 52 6.35 -11.94 5.87
C ILE A 52 5.09 -12.77 6.02
N LYS A 53 4.91 -13.39 7.19
CA LYS A 53 3.69 -14.09 7.56
C LYS A 53 2.88 -13.25 8.55
N PRO A 54 1.54 -13.29 8.46
CA PRO A 54 0.69 -12.60 9.40
C PRO A 54 0.87 -13.18 10.82
N ALA A 55 0.61 -12.35 11.84
CA ALA A 55 0.65 -12.79 13.23
C ALA A 55 -0.15 -14.09 13.44
N PRO A 56 0.42 -15.10 14.12
CA PRO A 56 -0.32 -16.28 14.53
C PRO A 56 -1.57 -15.84 15.27
N HIS A 57 -2.73 -16.39 14.90
CA HIS A 57 -4.00 -16.11 15.56
C HIS A 57 -4.58 -14.69 15.38
N ALA A 58 -4.09 -13.88 14.42
CA ALA A 58 -4.65 -12.55 14.12
C ALA A 58 -6.19 -12.54 13.97
N LEU A 59 -6.75 -13.61 13.41
CA LEU A 59 -8.21 -13.80 13.24
C LEU A 59 -8.77 -14.96 14.08
N ALA A 60 -8.06 -15.41 15.13
CA ALA A 60 -8.51 -16.53 15.94
C ALA A 60 -9.83 -16.26 16.66
N ILE A 61 -10.13 -15.00 16.96
CA ILE A 61 -11.42 -14.60 17.56
C ILE A 61 -12.61 -15.11 16.75
N LEU A 62 -12.50 -15.09 15.41
CA LEU A 62 -13.53 -15.57 14.47
C LEU A 62 -13.77 -17.09 14.55
N ARG A 63 -12.89 -17.82 15.25
CA ARG A 63 -12.90 -19.29 15.37
C ARG A 63 -13.11 -19.78 16.81
N THR A 64 -13.35 -18.87 17.76
CA THR A 64 -13.46 -19.22 19.20
C THR A 64 -14.74 -19.96 19.54
N CYS A 65 -15.90 -19.46 19.09
CA CYS A 65 -17.19 -20.11 19.29
C CYS A 65 -18.19 -19.74 18.18
N ARG A 66 -19.31 -20.47 18.12
CA ARG A 66 -20.35 -20.28 17.10
C ARG A 66 -21.00 -18.90 17.19
N LEU A 67 -21.32 -18.44 18.40
CA LEU A 67 -21.93 -17.13 18.61
C LEU A 67 -21.06 -16.01 18.05
N ILE A 68 -19.77 -15.96 18.44
CA ILE A 68 -18.84 -14.94 17.97
C ILE A 68 -18.63 -15.05 16.46
N HIS A 69 -18.49 -16.26 15.91
CA HIS A 69 -18.36 -16.45 14.46
C HIS A 69 -19.55 -15.86 13.69
N GLU A 70 -20.77 -16.17 14.11
CA GLU A 70 -21.99 -15.67 13.45
C GLU A 70 -22.11 -14.15 13.54
N GLU A 71 -21.71 -13.55 14.67
CA GLU A 71 -21.72 -12.10 14.86
C GLU A 71 -20.63 -11.39 14.04
N THR A 72 -19.43 -11.98 13.91
CA THR A 72 -18.25 -11.31 13.37
C THR A 72 -17.92 -11.59 11.91
N LYS A 73 -18.46 -12.66 11.31
CA LYS A 73 -18.06 -13.12 9.96
C LYS A 73 -18.16 -12.07 8.86
N PHE A 74 -19.05 -11.09 9.01
CA PHE A 74 -19.21 -9.97 8.08
C PHE A 74 -18.69 -8.62 8.61
N LEU A 75 -18.29 -8.55 9.89
CA LEU A 75 -17.83 -7.32 10.52
C LEU A 75 -16.33 -7.08 10.35
N TRP A 76 -15.53 -8.11 10.10
CA TRP A 76 -14.08 -7.97 10.24
C TRP A 76 -13.38 -7.27 9.05
N LEU A 77 -13.82 -7.52 7.81
CA LEU A 77 -13.19 -6.98 6.59
C LEU A 77 -13.07 -5.45 6.58
N PRO A 78 -14.09 -4.68 7.02
CA PRO A 78 -14.00 -3.22 7.03
C PRO A 78 -13.10 -2.63 8.11
N HIS A 79 -12.66 -3.42 9.09
CA HIS A 79 -11.93 -2.90 10.26
C HIS A 79 -10.45 -3.29 10.26
N VAL A 80 -10.08 -4.40 9.62
CA VAL A 80 -8.70 -4.88 9.58
C VAL A 80 -7.86 -4.13 8.56
N LEU A 81 -6.59 -3.89 8.89
CA LEU A 81 -5.59 -3.37 7.95
C LEU A 81 -4.94 -4.52 7.17
N PHE A 82 -5.12 -4.53 5.86
CA PHE A 82 -4.37 -5.42 4.97
C PHE A 82 -3.05 -4.78 4.57
N HIS A 83 -1.93 -5.46 4.82
CA HIS A 83 -0.60 -4.98 4.49
C HIS A 83 0.06 -5.91 3.48
N PHE A 84 0.57 -5.34 2.40
CA PHE A 84 1.27 -6.06 1.33
C PHE A 84 2.65 -5.47 1.13
N GLU A 85 3.69 -6.30 1.10
CA GLU A 85 5.06 -5.81 0.86
C GLU A 85 5.22 -5.23 -0.53
N ARG A 86 4.64 -5.86 -1.55
CA ARG A 86 4.70 -5.42 -2.95
C ARG A 86 3.34 -5.41 -3.64
N PRO A 87 3.18 -4.66 -4.76
CA PRO A 87 1.95 -4.68 -5.54
C PRO A 87 1.59 -6.06 -6.11
N GLU A 88 2.57 -6.91 -6.42
CA GLU A 88 2.33 -8.28 -6.89
C GLU A 88 1.62 -9.11 -5.82
N ASP A 89 2.11 -9.06 -4.57
CA ASP A 89 1.52 -9.78 -3.43
C ASP A 89 0.07 -9.33 -3.17
N LEU A 90 -0.17 -8.04 -3.38
CA LEU A 90 -1.50 -7.44 -3.30
C LEU A 90 -2.42 -8.03 -4.38
N LEU A 91 -1.99 -8.03 -5.63
CA LEU A 91 -2.77 -8.58 -6.74
C LEU A 91 -3.02 -10.08 -6.58
N ASP A 92 -2.05 -10.85 -6.08
CA ASP A 92 -2.18 -12.29 -5.84
C ASP A 92 -3.29 -12.63 -4.85
N LYS A 93 -3.47 -11.79 -3.81
CA LYS A 93 -4.46 -12.03 -2.77
C LYS A 93 -5.81 -11.41 -3.09
N LEU A 94 -5.83 -10.27 -3.77
CA LEU A 94 -7.06 -9.50 -3.97
C LEU A 94 -7.73 -9.78 -5.32
N SER A 95 -6.99 -10.02 -6.39
CA SER A 95 -7.59 -10.28 -7.72
C SER A 95 -8.52 -11.49 -7.79
N PRO A 96 -8.32 -12.60 -7.02
CA PRO A 96 -9.25 -13.73 -7.05
C PRO A 96 -10.55 -13.48 -6.27
N LEU A 97 -10.64 -12.38 -5.50
CA LEU A 97 -11.79 -12.11 -4.66
C LEU A 97 -12.94 -11.51 -5.49
N HIS A 98 -14.16 -11.92 -5.17
CA HIS A 98 -15.35 -11.35 -5.79
C HIS A 98 -15.45 -9.83 -5.49
N PRO A 99 -15.94 -9.00 -6.43
CA PRO A 99 -16.06 -7.55 -6.23
C PRO A 99 -16.81 -7.14 -4.94
N THR A 100 -17.83 -7.91 -4.53
CA THR A 100 -18.56 -7.66 -3.28
C THR A 100 -17.69 -7.84 -2.03
N THR A 101 -16.72 -8.75 -2.06
CA THR A 101 -15.74 -8.94 -0.98
C THR A 101 -14.70 -7.83 -0.99
N LEU A 102 -14.17 -7.48 -2.18
CA LEU A 102 -13.21 -6.38 -2.33
C LEU A 102 -13.76 -5.06 -1.82
N SER A 103 -15.03 -4.78 -2.12
CA SER A 103 -15.69 -3.54 -1.70
C SER A 103 -15.84 -3.40 -0.18
N GLN A 104 -15.69 -4.49 0.59
CA GLN A 104 -15.74 -4.46 2.05
C GLN A 104 -14.39 -4.11 2.67
N ILE A 105 -13.29 -4.24 1.94
CA ILE A 105 -11.95 -3.86 2.42
C ILE A 105 -11.88 -2.34 2.47
N ARG A 106 -11.56 -1.77 3.63
CA ARG A 106 -11.50 -0.31 3.83
C ARG A 106 -10.10 0.23 4.12
N TYR A 107 -9.19 -0.60 4.61
CA TYR A 107 -7.86 -0.18 5.01
C TYR A 107 -6.82 -1.07 4.35
N LEU A 108 -5.99 -0.47 3.51
CA LEU A 108 -4.94 -1.18 2.78
C LEU A 108 -3.62 -0.42 2.90
N ARG A 109 -2.53 -1.15 3.12
CA ARG A 109 -1.17 -0.68 3.08
C ARG A 109 -0.37 -1.48 2.05
N THR A 110 0.41 -0.81 1.22
CA THR A 110 1.28 -1.48 0.23
C THR A 110 2.57 -0.72 -0.01
N GLY A 111 3.58 -1.38 -0.56
CA GLY A 111 4.79 -0.74 -1.09
C GLY A 111 4.48 0.09 -2.34
N GLY A 112 5.15 1.23 -2.49
CA GLY A 112 5.02 2.12 -3.64
C GLY A 112 5.96 1.80 -4.80
N ALA A 113 6.63 0.64 -4.78
CA ALA A 113 7.47 0.20 -5.90
C ALA A 113 6.60 -0.02 -7.15
N PRO A 114 7.12 0.27 -8.36
CA PRO A 114 6.41 -0.06 -9.59
C PRO A 114 6.25 -1.58 -9.72
N LEU A 115 5.17 -1.99 -10.37
CA LEU A 115 5.00 -3.36 -10.84
C LEU A 115 5.87 -3.54 -12.09
N VAL A 116 6.77 -4.52 -12.07
CA VAL A 116 7.63 -4.85 -13.20
C VAL A 116 7.07 -6.09 -13.89
N LEU A 117 6.86 -6.00 -15.20
CA LEU A 117 6.38 -7.08 -16.05
C LEU A 117 7.30 -7.22 -17.25
N GLN A 118 7.70 -8.44 -17.59
CA GLN A 118 8.45 -8.74 -18.81
C GLN A 118 7.57 -9.59 -19.73
N PRO A 119 6.85 -9.02 -20.70
CA PRO A 119 6.04 -9.80 -21.64
C PRO A 119 6.91 -10.78 -22.45
N ILE A 120 6.46 -12.02 -22.67
CA ILE A 120 7.21 -13.04 -23.43
C ILE A 120 7.67 -12.57 -24.83
N ASP A 121 6.91 -11.68 -25.46
CA ASP A 121 7.19 -11.19 -26.81
C ASP A 121 8.07 -9.91 -26.82
N ASP A 122 8.58 -9.49 -25.65
CA ASP A 122 9.37 -8.27 -25.46
C ASP A 122 10.61 -8.57 -24.60
N ASP A 123 11.77 -8.11 -25.07
CA ASP A 123 13.03 -8.31 -24.34
C ASP A 123 13.18 -7.30 -23.18
N ASP A 124 12.37 -6.23 -23.16
CA ASP A 124 12.46 -5.15 -22.19
C ASP A 124 11.45 -5.26 -21.02
N ASP A 125 11.93 -4.92 -19.82
CA ASP A 125 11.08 -4.78 -18.62
C ASP A 125 10.14 -3.58 -18.74
N VAL A 126 8.85 -3.81 -18.50
CA VAL A 126 7.83 -2.76 -18.46
C VAL A 126 7.44 -2.41 -17.03
N TYR A 127 7.55 -1.13 -16.70
CA TYR A 127 7.31 -0.59 -15.36
C TYR A 127 5.95 0.09 -15.26
N TYR A 128 5.04 -0.47 -14.47
CA TYR A 128 3.72 0.11 -14.19
C TYR A 128 3.71 0.78 -12.81
N ARG A 129 3.37 2.07 -12.79
CA ARG A 129 3.12 2.80 -11.54
C ARG A 129 1.96 2.18 -10.77
N LEU A 130 2.00 2.26 -9.44
CA LEU A 130 0.96 1.71 -8.56
C LEU A 130 -0.47 2.16 -8.93
N ALA A 131 -0.64 3.40 -9.38
CA ALA A 131 -1.94 3.91 -9.84
C ALA A 131 -2.56 3.05 -10.96
N TYR A 132 -1.74 2.54 -11.90
CA TYR A 132 -2.19 1.66 -12.97
C TYR A 132 -2.36 0.23 -12.50
N THR A 133 -1.49 -0.24 -11.60
CA THR A 133 -1.61 -1.57 -10.98
C THR A 133 -2.95 -1.74 -10.25
N LEU A 134 -3.39 -0.72 -9.51
CA LEU A 134 -4.67 -0.75 -8.78
C LEU A 134 -5.90 -0.83 -9.70
N LYS A 135 -5.77 -0.50 -10.99
CA LYS A 135 -6.86 -0.61 -11.97
C LYS A 135 -7.26 -2.04 -12.28
N LEU A 136 -6.39 -3.01 -11.98
CA LEU A 136 -6.70 -4.44 -12.02
C LEU A 136 -7.62 -4.89 -10.85
N LEU A 137 -7.97 -3.99 -9.94
CA LEU A 137 -8.84 -4.25 -8.80
C LEU A 137 -10.01 -3.25 -8.73
N PRO A 138 -10.90 -3.21 -9.73
CA PRO A 138 -11.94 -2.19 -9.84
C PRO A 138 -13.00 -2.22 -8.72
N GLY A 139 -13.05 -3.29 -7.93
CA GLY A 139 -13.93 -3.41 -6.76
C GLY A 139 -13.43 -2.73 -5.47
N LEU A 140 -12.23 -2.14 -5.47
CA LEU A 140 -11.70 -1.48 -4.27
C LEU A 140 -12.46 -0.21 -3.90
N SER A 141 -12.75 -0.07 -2.61
CA SER A 141 -13.47 1.08 -2.05
C SER A 141 -12.89 1.44 -0.69
N LEU A 142 -11.62 1.81 -0.69
CA LEU A 142 -10.84 2.05 0.52
C LEU A 142 -11.25 3.37 1.19
N ASN A 143 -11.35 3.34 2.52
CA ASN A 143 -11.35 4.56 3.32
C ASN A 143 -9.94 5.17 3.31
N THR A 144 -8.93 4.33 3.53
CA THR A 144 -7.53 4.76 3.55
C THR A 144 -6.65 3.78 2.77
N LEU A 145 -5.93 4.31 1.79
CA LEU A 145 -4.80 3.66 1.15
C LEU A 145 -3.51 4.23 1.76
N THR A 146 -2.67 3.40 2.36
CA THR A 146 -1.34 3.80 2.82
C THR A 146 -0.29 3.23 1.89
N VAL A 147 0.58 4.07 1.33
CA VAL A 147 1.65 3.66 0.43
C VAL A 147 2.99 3.97 1.08
N LEU A 148 3.83 2.95 1.21
CA LEU A 148 5.22 3.10 1.63
C LEU A 148 6.08 3.34 0.39
N GLY A 149 6.34 4.61 0.10
CA GLY A 149 7.12 5.04 -1.06
C GLY A 149 8.58 4.60 -1.01
N PRO A 150 9.24 4.45 -2.18
CA PRO A 150 10.65 4.11 -2.24
C PRO A 150 11.53 5.23 -1.66
N SER A 151 12.78 4.91 -1.36
CA SER A 151 13.78 5.90 -0.94
C SER A 151 14.29 6.77 -2.07
N ASP A 152 14.08 6.35 -3.33
CA ASP A 152 14.41 7.11 -4.52
C ASP A 152 13.39 8.24 -4.71
N GLY A 153 13.88 9.48 -4.62
CA GLY A 153 13.06 10.68 -4.66
C GLY A 153 12.25 10.84 -5.94
N PRO A 154 12.88 10.77 -7.12
CA PRO A 154 12.19 10.77 -8.41
C PRO A 154 11.05 9.75 -8.52
N ILE A 155 11.32 8.48 -8.22
CA ILE A 155 10.33 7.41 -8.33
C ILE A 155 9.21 7.63 -7.31
N ALA A 156 9.53 8.05 -6.08
CA ALA A 156 8.53 8.34 -5.06
C ALA A 156 7.60 9.49 -5.48
N TYR A 157 8.17 10.55 -6.06
CA TYR A 157 7.42 11.73 -6.50
C TYR A 157 6.47 11.36 -7.63
N ASP A 158 7.00 10.68 -8.64
CA ASP A 158 6.28 10.23 -9.81
C ASP A 158 5.17 9.20 -9.47
N THR A 159 5.42 8.32 -8.50
CA THR A 159 4.42 7.39 -7.98
C THR A 159 3.26 8.12 -7.32
N LEU A 160 3.55 9.10 -6.45
CA LEU A 160 2.53 9.90 -5.79
C LEU A 160 1.76 10.76 -6.78
N ASP A 161 2.45 11.39 -7.75
CA ASP A 161 1.83 12.20 -8.80
C ASP A 161 0.84 11.36 -9.61
N GLY A 162 1.24 10.15 -10.01
CA GLY A 162 0.37 9.21 -10.71
C GLY A 162 -0.84 8.76 -9.87
N LEU A 163 -0.68 8.55 -8.56
CA LEU A 163 -1.80 8.22 -7.67
C LEU A 163 -2.78 9.38 -7.53
N ILE A 164 -2.29 10.62 -7.45
CA ILE A 164 -3.14 11.82 -7.35
C ILE A 164 -3.86 12.10 -8.66
N GLU A 165 -3.19 11.93 -9.80
CA GLU A 165 -3.79 12.24 -11.10
C GLU A 165 -4.72 11.12 -11.59
N TYR A 166 -4.30 9.86 -11.49
CA TYR A 166 -4.99 8.72 -12.12
C TYR A 166 -5.53 7.67 -11.15
N GLY A 167 -5.20 7.75 -9.87
CA GLY A 167 -5.58 6.75 -8.87
C GLY A 167 -7.04 6.85 -8.41
N ASN A 168 -7.74 5.73 -8.44
CA ASN A 168 -9.07 5.54 -7.87
C ASN A 168 -9.09 4.42 -6.83
N GLY A 169 -10.26 4.18 -6.23
CA GLY A 169 -10.49 3.13 -5.25
C GLY A 169 -10.20 3.52 -3.81
N TRP A 170 -9.89 4.79 -3.52
CA TRP A 170 -9.58 5.28 -2.17
C TRP A 170 -10.16 6.67 -1.88
N ARG A 171 -10.52 6.94 -0.62
CA ARG A 171 -10.98 8.27 -0.13
C ARG A 171 -9.84 9.11 0.42
N GLU A 172 -8.99 8.51 1.24
CA GLU A 172 -7.78 9.12 1.76
C GLU A 172 -6.55 8.30 1.34
N LEU A 173 -5.49 8.99 0.89
CA LEU A 173 -4.21 8.40 0.56
C LEU A 173 -3.16 8.95 1.52
N HIS A 174 -2.45 8.05 2.21
CA HIS A 174 -1.30 8.35 3.05
C HIS A 174 -0.04 7.84 2.36
N PHE A 175 0.73 8.73 1.78
CA PHE A 175 1.98 8.38 1.12
C PHE A 175 3.15 8.71 2.04
N ILE A 176 3.90 7.70 2.48
CA ILE A 176 4.99 7.85 3.44
C ILE A 176 6.30 7.57 2.72
N THR A 177 7.31 8.41 2.89
CA THR A 177 8.67 8.17 2.37
C THR A 177 9.69 8.09 3.50
N PRO A 178 10.77 7.30 3.35
CA PRO A 178 11.81 7.17 4.36
C PRO A 178 12.67 8.43 4.52
N ASN A 179 12.58 9.36 3.57
CA ASN A 179 13.45 10.53 3.46
C ASN A 179 12.74 11.67 2.71
N SER A 180 13.37 12.85 2.68
CA SER A 180 12.85 14.05 2.03
C SER A 180 13.22 14.19 0.56
N SER A 181 13.92 13.20 -0.03
CA SER A 181 14.49 13.28 -1.38
C SER A 181 13.44 13.49 -2.47
N MET A 182 12.22 12.99 -2.26
CA MET A 182 11.06 13.19 -3.12
C MET A 182 10.76 14.68 -3.37
N LEU A 183 11.09 15.55 -2.43
CA LEU A 183 10.84 16.98 -2.54
C LEU A 183 12.11 17.77 -2.85
N SER A 184 13.30 17.16 -2.87
CA SER A 184 14.55 17.88 -3.07
C SER A 184 15.15 17.75 -4.46
N PHE A 185 14.94 16.62 -5.14
CA PHE A 185 15.67 16.26 -6.37
C PHE A 185 15.66 17.34 -7.48
N LYS A 186 16.77 17.42 -8.21
CA LYS A 186 16.96 18.28 -9.39
C LYS A 186 16.27 17.72 -10.64
N LYS A 187 16.28 18.47 -11.74
CA LYS A 187 15.73 17.98 -13.01
C LYS A 187 16.38 16.65 -13.44
N ILE A 188 15.58 15.83 -14.08
CA ILE A 188 15.97 14.55 -14.65
C ILE A 188 15.92 14.70 -16.16
N ASP A 189 17.07 14.52 -16.79
CA ASP A 189 17.16 14.50 -18.24
C ASP A 189 16.78 13.08 -18.71
N LEU A 190 15.63 12.97 -19.39
CA LEU A 190 15.12 11.69 -19.89
C LEU A 190 15.54 11.49 -21.34
N PHE A 191 15.90 10.25 -21.70
CA PHE A 191 16.28 9.92 -23.07
C PHE A 191 15.08 10.08 -24.02
N MET A 192 15.25 10.87 -25.08
CA MET A 192 14.23 11.15 -26.11
C MET A 192 12.89 11.73 -25.58
N ALA A 193 12.86 12.27 -24.36
CA ALA A 193 11.70 12.92 -23.78
C ALA A 193 12.08 14.30 -23.19
N PRO A 194 11.12 15.22 -23.03
CA PRO A 194 11.37 16.46 -22.31
C PRO A 194 11.90 16.17 -20.90
N PRO A 195 12.85 16.99 -20.40
CA PRO A 195 13.33 16.85 -19.03
C PRO A 195 12.19 16.94 -18.03
N TYR A 196 12.24 16.10 -17.01
CA TYR A 196 11.26 16.03 -15.95
C TYR A 196 11.76 16.79 -14.73
N TRP A 197 10.93 17.68 -14.17
CA TRP A 197 11.25 18.38 -12.93
C TRP A 197 10.01 18.54 -12.05
N ARG A 198 10.25 18.58 -10.75
CA ARG A 198 9.22 18.76 -9.74
C ARG A 198 8.61 20.17 -9.79
N LYS A 199 7.32 20.26 -9.51
CA LYS A 199 6.59 21.51 -9.27
C LYS A 199 6.44 21.79 -7.77
N PRO A 200 6.20 23.05 -7.36
CA PRO A 200 6.02 23.40 -5.94
C PRO A 200 4.84 22.67 -5.30
N GLN A 201 5.07 22.05 -4.15
CA GLN A 201 4.08 21.26 -3.41
C GLN A 201 3.74 21.89 -2.04
N PRO A 202 2.49 21.76 -1.56
CA PRO A 202 1.39 20.95 -2.09
C PRO A 202 0.52 21.65 -3.14
N ALA A 203 0.85 22.89 -3.56
CA ALA A 203 0.00 23.69 -4.45
C ALA A 203 -0.33 22.96 -5.76
N SER A 204 0.68 22.41 -6.44
CA SER A 204 0.49 21.74 -7.73
C SER A 204 -0.37 20.48 -7.60
N TRP A 205 -0.18 19.68 -6.54
CA TRP A 205 -1.03 18.52 -6.27
C TRP A 205 -2.47 18.90 -5.93
N ASN A 206 -2.68 19.99 -5.19
CA ASN A 206 -4.02 20.51 -4.93
C ASN A 206 -4.73 20.94 -6.22
N GLU A 207 -4.04 21.58 -7.15
CA GLU A 207 -4.60 21.97 -8.45
C GLU A 207 -5.00 20.74 -9.29
N ILE A 208 -4.14 19.71 -9.34
CA ILE A 208 -4.44 18.45 -10.04
C ILE A 208 -5.69 17.80 -9.43
N LEU A 209 -5.74 17.71 -8.10
CA LEU A 209 -6.84 17.07 -7.40
C LEU A 209 -8.15 17.85 -7.55
N ALA A 210 -8.11 19.18 -7.49
CA ALA A 210 -9.28 20.04 -7.70
C ALA A 210 -9.83 19.93 -9.13
N ARG A 211 -8.96 19.89 -10.14
CA ARG A 211 -9.34 19.66 -11.54
C ARG A 211 -10.01 18.30 -11.73
N ARG A 212 -9.54 17.27 -11.02
CA ARG A 212 -10.05 15.89 -11.11
C ARG A 212 -11.38 15.71 -10.38
N ASP A 213 -11.45 16.15 -9.13
CA ASP A 213 -12.60 15.91 -8.24
C ASP A 213 -13.66 17.04 -8.31
N GLY A 214 -13.34 18.16 -8.98
CA GLY A 214 -14.18 19.34 -9.13
C GLY A 214 -13.82 20.46 -8.15
N GLU A 215 -13.88 21.71 -8.62
CA GLU A 215 -13.71 22.89 -7.77
C GLU A 215 -14.76 22.92 -6.66
N GLY A 216 -14.32 23.06 -5.40
CA GLY A 216 -15.21 23.04 -4.24
C GLY A 216 -15.60 21.66 -3.72
N SER A 217 -15.01 20.57 -4.23
CA SER A 217 -15.22 19.21 -3.71
C SER A 217 -14.76 19.00 -2.26
N GLY A 218 -13.97 19.93 -1.71
CA GLY A 218 -13.34 19.82 -0.39
C GLY A 218 -12.10 18.92 -0.39
N SER A 219 -11.60 18.53 -1.57
CA SER A 219 -10.36 17.77 -1.69
C SER A 219 -9.16 18.60 -1.22
N SER A 220 -8.17 17.96 -0.59
CA SER A 220 -6.97 18.64 -0.11
C SER A 220 -5.75 17.73 -0.05
N VAL A 221 -4.57 18.35 -0.14
CA VAL A 221 -3.27 17.73 0.03
C VAL A 221 -2.53 18.45 1.14
N THR A 222 -2.06 17.70 2.14
CA THR A 222 -1.25 18.21 3.25
C THR A 222 0.03 17.38 3.35
N ILE A 223 1.16 18.06 3.43
CA ILE A 223 2.46 17.40 3.61
C ILE A 223 2.88 17.59 5.06
N TYR A 224 3.23 16.49 5.71
CA TYR A 224 3.85 16.46 7.02
C TYR A 224 5.29 15.98 6.88
N ARG A 225 6.17 16.57 7.67
CA ARG A 225 7.59 16.22 7.72
C ARG A 225 7.98 15.92 9.15
N ALA A 226 8.76 14.85 9.34
CA ALA A 226 9.27 14.47 10.64
C ALA A 226 10.16 15.57 11.23
N THR A 227 10.09 15.77 12.54
CA THR A 227 11.00 16.67 13.28
C THR A 227 12.20 15.92 13.86
N GLN A 228 12.18 14.59 13.84
CA GLN A 228 13.23 13.73 14.37
C GLN A 228 13.69 12.72 13.31
N LEU A 229 14.97 12.35 13.35
CA LEU A 229 15.58 11.31 12.50
C LEU A 229 15.29 9.91 13.08
N ARG A 230 14.02 9.61 13.29
CA ARG A 230 13.55 8.33 13.81
C ARG A 230 12.44 7.80 12.92
N GLN A 231 12.54 6.52 12.58
CA GLN A 231 11.51 5.86 11.80
C GLN A 231 10.15 5.90 12.50
N GLY A 232 9.09 6.20 11.73
CA GLY A 232 7.73 6.35 12.23
C GLY A 232 7.46 7.70 12.90
N SER A 233 8.45 8.60 12.96
CA SER A 233 8.29 9.93 13.56
C SER A 233 7.26 10.76 12.82
N VAL A 234 7.10 10.57 11.50
CA VAL A 234 6.10 11.33 10.74
C VAL A 234 4.66 10.88 11.00
N ILE A 235 4.47 9.70 11.57
CA ILE A 235 3.13 9.19 11.92
C ILE A 235 2.63 9.81 13.22
N ASP A 236 3.51 10.02 14.21
CA ASP A 236 3.15 10.69 15.46
C ASP A 236 2.93 12.19 15.22
N ASN A 237 1.71 12.65 15.54
CA ASN A 237 1.31 14.06 15.46
C ASN A 237 2.23 14.99 16.25
N ARG A 238 2.90 14.50 17.30
CA ARG A 238 3.79 15.29 18.17
C ARG A 238 5.18 15.48 17.58
N THR A 239 5.58 14.62 16.65
CA THR A 239 6.92 14.63 16.05
C THR A 239 6.89 14.92 14.55
N ARG A 240 5.83 15.58 14.08
CA ARG A 240 5.70 16.04 12.70
C ARG A 240 5.24 17.48 12.64
N GLN A 241 5.56 18.15 11.55
CA GLN A 241 5.13 19.51 11.25
C GLN A 241 4.59 19.61 9.83
N ILE A 242 3.68 20.55 9.59
CA ILE A 242 3.20 20.85 8.23
C ILE A 242 4.37 21.45 7.44
N PHE A 243 4.51 21.04 6.18
CA PHE A 243 5.58 21.47 5.30
C PHE A 243 5.03 21.94 3.96
N ASP A 244 5.43 23.14 3.53
CA ASP A 244 5.08 23.72 2.23
C ASP A 244 6.35 24.16 1.51
N GLN A 245 6.46 23.79 0.23
CA GLN A 245 7.56 24.24 -0.62
C GLN A 245 7.27 25.62 -1.18
N LYS A 246 8.24 26.51 -1.04
CA LYS A 246 8.17 27.85 -1.61
C LYS A 246 8.61 27.81 -3.06
N ALA A 247 7.79 28.35 -3.97
CA ALA A 247 8.19 28.56 -5.34
C ALA A 247 9.30 29.64 -5.39
N VAL A 248 10.47 29.27 -5.90
CA VAL A 248 11.61 30.17 -6.13
C VAL A 248 12.02 30.11 -7.60
N ALA A 249 12.84 31.06 -8.05
CA ALA A 249 13.41 31.00 -9.40
C ALA A 249 14.19 29.69 -9.58
N ASN A 250 14.00 29.02 -10.72
CA ASN A 250 14.61 27.71 -11.04
C ASN A 250 14.16 26.54 -10.14
N PHE A 251 12.98 26.62 -9.52
CA PHE A 251 12.42 25.52 -8.74
C PHE A 251 12.40 24.21 -9.55
N GLY A 252 12.87 23.12 -8.95
CA GLY A 252 12.91 21.79 -9.57
C GLY A 252 13.96 21.61 -10.65
N VAL A 253 14.60 22.70 -11.12
CA VAL A 253 15.74 22.61 -12.06
C VAL A 253 16.98 22.14 -11.30
N GLU A 254 17.25 22.78 -10.17
CA GLU A 254 18.35 22.46 -9.27
C GLU A 254 17.85 21.71 -8.03
N ASP A 255 18.80 21.07 -7.35
CA ASP A 255 18.53 20.36 -6.10
C ASP A 255 18.18 21.35 -4.99
N ASP A 256 17.20 20.98 -4.16
CA ASP A 256 16.81 21.78 -3.00
C ASP A 256 17.85 21.64 -1.89
N LYS A 257 18.77 22.59 -1.82
CA LYS A 257 19.89 22.54 -0.87
C LYS A 257 19.45 22.50 0.59
N GLU A 258 18.28 23.04 0.92
CA GLU A 258 17.77 23.00 2.30
C GLU A 258 17.27 21.60 2.64
N LEU A 259 16.53 20.97 1.74
CA LEU A 259 16.01 19.61 1.95
C LEU A 259 17.06 18.51 1.76
N SER A 260 18.10 18.77 0.97
CA SER A 260 19.21 17.85 0.73
C SER A 260 20.34 17.95 1.76
N ALA A 261 20.26 18.87 2.73
CA ALA A 261 21.22 18.92 3.83
C ALA A 261 21.19 17.62 4.66
N LEU A 262 22.32 17.16 5.20
CA LEU A 262 22.45 15.83 5.84
C LEU A 262 21.44 15.60 6.98
N ASP A 263 21.16 16.63 7.77
CA ASP A 263 20.22 16.63 8.89
C ASP A 263 18.75 16.73 8.44
N GLU A 264 18.52 17.09 7.19
CA GLU A 264 17.21 17.34 6.60
C GLU A 264 16.78 16.23 5.63
N ALA A 265 17.73 15.67 4.88
CA ALA A 265 17.49 14.69 3.83
C ALA A 265 16.86 13.42 4.38
N GLU A 266 17.27 12.96 5.56
CA GLU A 266 16.80 11.70 6.15
C GLU A 266 15.47 11.84 6.92
N LYS A 267 14.86 13.03 6.95
CA LYS A 267 13.54 13.20 7.59
C LYS A 267 12.45 12.59 6.72
N GLU A 268 11.65 11.72 7.32
CA GLU A 268 10.49 11.10 6.69
C GLU A 268 9.43 12.15 6.30
N LEU A 269 8.70 11.86 5.23
CA LEU A 269 7.53 12.62 4.81
C LEU A 269 6.28 11.77 4.90
N LEU A 270 5.15 12.41 5.19
CA LEU A 270 3.81 11.85 5.07
C LEU A 270 2.98 12.86 4.27
N VAL A 271 2.56 12.48 3.08
CA VAL A 271 1.59 13.23 2.30
C VAL A 271 0.22 12.63 2.52
N VAL A 272 -0.70 13.43 3.06
CA VAL A 272 -2.11 13.07 3.24
C VAL A 272 -2.90 13.74 2.13
N VAL A 273 -3.51 12.93 1.28
CA VAL A 273 -4.40 13.36 0.20
C VAL A 273 -5.82 12.94 0.55
N LYS A 274 -6.74 13.89 0.60
CA LYS A 274 -8.16 13.64 0.90
C LYS A 274 -9.00 14.00 -0.31
N ARG A 275 -9.85 13.07 -0.76
CA ARG A 275 -10.88 13.33 -1.78
C ARG A 275 -12.12 13.96 -1.16
N GLY A 276 -12.94 14.58 -2.00
CA GLY A 276 -14.24 15.11 -1.59
C GLY A 276 -15.19 14.02 -1.06
N GLN A 277 -16.05 14.37 -0.11
CA GLN A 277 -16.92 13.40 0.58
C GLN A 277 -17.90 12.69 -0.37
N THR A 278 -18.40 13.43 -1.37
CA THR A 278 -19.34 12.95 -2.40
C THR A 278 -18.65 12.46 -3.66
N THR A 279 -17.33 12.50 -3.73
CA THR A 279 -16.60 12.09 -4.93
C THR A 279 -16.76 10.58 -5.16
N ASN A 280 -17.08 10.20 -6.39
CA ASN A 280 -17.08 8.80 -6.78
C ASN A 280 -15.64 8.30 -6.86
N ILE A 281 -15.32 7.29 -6.04
CA ILE A 281 -13.99 6.69 -5.99
C ILE A 281 -13.91 5.37 -6.76
N ALA A 282 -15.02 4.86 -7.32
CA ALA A 282 -15.03 3.59 -8.01
C ALA A 282 -14.18 3.66 -9.30
N GLU A 283 -13.40 2.62 -9.56
CA GLU A 283 -12.69 2.48 -10.83
C GLU A 283 -13.62 1.79 -11.86
N PRO A 284 -13.68 2.30 -13.10
CA PRO A 284 -14.41 1.62 -14.17
C PRO A 284 -13.83 0.23 -14.47
N ASP A 285 -14.69 -0.78 -14.58
CA ASP A 285 -14.32 -2.18 -14.80
C ASP A 285 -14.16 -2.55 -16.30
N GLY A 286 -14.53 -1.64 -17.21
CA GLY A 286 -14.60 -1.93 -18.64
C GLY A 286 -14.06 -0.82 -19.54
N PRO A 287 -13.89 -1.12 -20.84
CA PRO A 287 -13.41 -0.16 -21.83
C PRO A 287 -14.39 1.00 -22.03
N PRO A 288 -13.92 2.17 -22.53
CA PRO A 288 -12.56 2.40 -23.06
C PRO A 288 -11.53 2.72 -21.97
N PHE A 289 -10.35 2.11 -22.09
CA PHE A 289 -9.18 2.48 -21.28
C PHE A 289 -8.49 3.67 -21.95
N LEU A 290 -8.74 4.86 -21.42
CA LEU A 290 -8.36 6.13 -22.09
C LEU A 290 -6.90 6.53 -21.91
N LEU A 291 -6.14 5.84 -21.05
CA LEU A 291 -4.75 6.17 -20.73
C LEU A 291 -3.83 5.16 -21.41
N GLU A 292 -2.82 5.64 -22.14
CA GLU A 292 -1.86 4.78 -22.86
C GLU A 292 -1.10 3.84 -21.92
N ASN A 293 -0.81 4.28 -20.70
CA ASN A 293 -0.11 3.49 -19.67
C ASN A 293 -1.06 2.62 -18.81
N ASP A 294 -2.35 2.55 -19.15
CA ASP A 294 -3.28 1.65 -18.47
C ASP A 294 -2.92 0.20 -18.83
N ILE A 295 -2.50 -0.57 -17.82
CA ILE A 295 -2.15 -1.99 -17.99
C ILE A 295 -3.26 -2.80 -18.68
N ARG A 296 -4.52 -2.39 -18.56
CA ARG A 296 -5.68 -3.05 -19.19
C ARG A 296 -5.74 -2.85 -20.70
N HIS A 297 -5.02 -1.89 -21.26
CA HIS A 297 -5.01 -1.63 -22.70
C HIS A 297 -4.58 -2.85 -23.52
N TRP A 298 -3.53 -3.54 -23.08
CA TRP A 298 -3.06 -4.77 -23.72
C TRP A 298 -3.53 -6.04 -22.99
N SER A 299 -3.74 -5.95 -21.67
CA SER A 299 -4.06 -7.15 -20.89
C SER A 299 -5.53 -7.49 -20.87
N TYR A 300 -6.48 -6.59 -21.15
CA TYR A 300 -7.90 -6.95 -21.13
C TYR A 300 -8.26 -7.93 -22.26
N PRO A 301 -9.03 -9.01 -22.00
CA PRO A 301 -9.75 -9.35 -20.77
C PRO A 301 -9.04 -10.35 -19.83
N MET A 302 -7.71 -10.46 -19.89
CA MET A 302 -6.92 -11.36 -19.06
C MET A 302 -7.08 -11.05 -17.57
N THR A 303 -7.08 -12.11 -16.76
CA THR A 303 -6.99 -12.05 -15.30
C THR A 303 -5.55 -11.79 -14.86
N TRP A 304 -5.37 -11.32 -13.62
CA TRP A 304 -4.03 -11.19 -13.03
C TRP A 304 -3.25 -12.50 -13.05
N THR A 305 -3.90 -13.65 -12.83
CA THR A 305 -3.24 -14.96 -12.89
C THR A 305 -2.66 -15.27 -14.28
N GLU A 306 -3.34 -14.84 -15.35
CA GLU A 306 -2.84 -15.01 -16.72
C GLU A 306 -1.71 -14.03 -17.03
N ILE A 307 -1.85 -12.76 -16.61
CA ILE A 307 -0.79 -11.75 -16.74
C ILE A 307 0.47 -12.22 -16.03
N ARG A 308 0.36 -12.63 -14.76
CA ARG A 308 1.48 -13.13 -13.96
C ARG A 308 2.19 -14.30 -14.62
N ARG A 309 1.44 -15.29 -15.10
CA ARG A 309 2.02 -16.45 -15.79
C ARG A 309 2.81 -16.03 -17.03
N ARG A 310 2.26 -15.08 -17.81
CA ARG A 310 2.89 -14.59 -19.05
C ARG A 310 4.03 -13.62 -18.83
N CYS A 311 4.11 -12.94 -17.69
CA CYS A 311 5.02 -11.81 -17.53
C CYS A 311 6.02 -11.94 -16.37
N ILE A 312 5.82 -12.90 -15.46
CA ILE A 312 6.62 -13.02 -14.23
C ILE A 312 7.09 -14.47 -14.05
N ASP A 313 6.18 -15.44 -14.15
CA ASP A 313 6.51 -16.81 -13.72
C ASP A 313 7.49 -17.52 -14.68
N HIS A 314 7.56 -17.14 -15.96
CA HIS A 314 8.46 -17.76 -16.95
C HIS A 314 9.92 -17.31 -16.82
N ILE A 315 10.20 -16.15 -16.22
CA ILE A 315 11.57 -15.64 -16.00
C ILE A 315 12.34 -16.62 -15.11
N GLY A 316 11.65 -17.24 -14.15
CA GLY A 316 12.24 -18.26 -13.28
C GLY A 316 12.55 -19.60 -13.95
N GLU A 317 12.15 -19.82 -15.20
CA GLU A 317 12.46 -21.05 -15.96
C GLU A 317 13.66 -20.89 -16.92
N PHE A 318 14.11 -19.66 -17.21
CA PHE A 318 15.20 -19.38 -18.16
C PHE A 318 16.52 -18.96 -17.50
N ASP A 319 16.52 -18.54 -16.23
CA ASP A 319 17.74 -18.21 -15.47
C ASP A 319 18.56 -19.46 -15.05
N ASP A 320 18.14 -20.68 -15.40
CA ASP A 320 18.90 -21.93 -15.16
C ASP A 320 19.97 -22.21 -16.26
N PHE A 321 20.14 -21.31 -17.22
CA PHE A 321 21.14 -21.41 -18.29
C PHE A 321 21.98 -20.12 -18.39
N ASP A 322 22.78 -19.81 -17.36
CA ASP A 322 24.18 -19.40 -17.57
C ASP A 322 24.94 -19.27 -16.23
N ASP A 323 26.13 -19.89 -16.26
CA ASP A 323 27.28 -19.82 -15.35
C ASP A 323 27.31 -20.64 -14.04
N ASP A 324 28.24 -21.61 -14.08
CA ASP A 324 28.90 -22.30 -12.98
C ASP A 324 29.19 -21.40 -11.76
N ASP A 325 28.31 -21.45 -10.75
CA ASP A 325 28.67 -21.13 -9.35
C ASP A 325 27.91 -22.07 -8.39
N ASP A 326 28.24 -23.34 -8.53
CA ASP A 326 27.74 -24.49 -7.76
C ASP A 326 28.30 -24.49 -6.31
N LEU A 327 28.08 -23.40 -5.55
CA LEU A 327 28.62 -23.25 -4.19
C LEU A 327 27.73 -22.55 -3.14
N PHE A 328 26.44 -22.31 -3.39
CA PHE A 328 25.51 -21.86 -2.34
C PHE A 328 24.10 -22.46 -2.47
N SER A 329 24.00 -23.79 -2.34
CA SER A 329 22.70 -24.39 -2.02
C SER A 329 22.32 -24.08 -0.56
N SER A 330 21.05 -23.69 -0.36
CA SER A 330 20.37 -23.43 0.92
C SER A 330 20.48 -22.01 1.52
N SER A 331 20.08 -20.96 0.79
CA SER A 331 19.45 -19.81 1.47
C SER A 331 17.96 -20.11 1.65
N GLY A 332 17.60 -20.76 2.76
CA GLY A 332 16.20 -20.89 3.13
C GLY A 332 15.58 -19.48 3.25
N ASP A 333 14.48 -19.23 2.55
CA ASP A 333 13.70 -18.00 2.69
C ASP A 333 13.41 -17.78 4.19
N GLU A 334 14.04 -16.77 4.79
CA GLU A 334 13.86 -16.47 6.20
C GLU A 334 12.40 -16.05 6.41
N ILE A 335 11.69 -16.72 7.33
CA ILE A 335 10.30 -16.38 7.63
C ILE A 335 10.30 -15.35 8.75
N GLU A 336 9.80 -14.15 8.48
CA GLU A 336 9.52 -13.14 9.50
C GLU A 336 8.03 -13.21 9.85
N ILE A 337 7.74 -13.38 11.14
CA ILE A 337 6.39 -13.26 11.66
C ILE A 337 6.16 -11.80 12.02
N ASP A 338 5.07 -11.23 11.50
CA ASP A 338 4.66 -9.88 11.84
C ASP A 338 4.02 -9.85 13.23
N TYR A 339 4.84 -9.84 14.29
CA TYR A 339 4.39 -9.61 15.65
C TYR A 339 4.03 -8.12 15.82
N HIS A 340 2.74 -7.83 15.89
CA HIS A 340 2.23 -6.45 16.02
C HIS A 340 2.50 -5.87 17.40
N ASP A 341 3.47 -4.97 17.51
CA ASP A 341 3.63 -4.11 18.71
C ASP A 341 2.90 -2.76 18.56
N ASP A 342 2.74 -2.26 17.33
CA ASP A 342 2.04 -1.02 17.00
C ASP A 342 1.33 -1.15 15.64
N PHE A 343 0.01 -0.88 15.61
CA PHE A 343 -0.83 -0.92 14.42
C PHE A 343 -0.36 0.05 13.33
N ALA A 344 0.10 1.24 13.73
CA ALA A 344 0.52 2.28 12.80
C ALA A 344 1.97 2.09 12.33
N GLY A 345 2.79 1.40 13.12
CA GLY A 345 4.20 1.13 12.84
C GLY A 345 4.44 0.43 11.50
N TYR A 346 5.61 0.67 10.93
CA TYR A 346 6.11 -0.01 9.73
C TYR A 346 7.61 -0.25 9.88
N LYS A 347 8.22 -0.94 8.92
CA LYS A 347 9.68 -1.12 8.78
C LYS A 347 10.07 -0.81 7.35
N TRP A 348 11.08 0.01 7.15
CA TRP A 348 11.66 0.18 5.82
C TRP A 348 12.44 -1.08 5.44
N PRO A 349 12.47 -1.46 4.14
CA PRO A 349 13.45 -2.41 3.65
C PRO A 349 14.86 -1.92 3.99
N ASP A 350 15.77 -2.85 4.28
CA ASP A 350 17.17 -2.52 4.48
C ASP A 350 17.69 -1.81 3.22
N ARG A 351 18.46 -0.72 3.39
CA ARG A 351 19.07 -0.03 2.24
C ARG A 351 19.96 -1.05 1.54
N ILE A 352 19.59 -1.44 0.32
CA ILE A 352 20.47 -2.23 -0.54
C ILE A 352 21.56 -1.27 -0.99
N THR A 353 22.71 -1.31 -0.33
CA THR A 353 23.91 -0.64 -0.82
C THR A 353 24.29 -1.33 -2.13
N ILE A 354 24.12 -0.62 -3.25
CA ILE A 354 24.53 -1.09 -4.58
C ILE A 354 26.04 -0.99 -4.70
#